data_AF-A0A530ADB3-F1
#
_entry.id   AF-A0A530ADB3-F1
#
_cell.length_a   1.000
_cell.length_b   1.000
_cell.length_c   1.000
_cell.angle_alpha   90.00
_cell.angle_beta   90.00
_cell.angle_gamma   90.00
#
_symmetry.space_group_name_H-M   'P 1'
#
loop_
_entity.id
_entity.type
_entity.pdbx_description
1 polymer ?
#
loop_
_entity_poly.entity_id
_entity_poly.type
_entity_poly.pdbx_seq_one_letter_code
_entity_poly.pdbx_strand_id
1 'polypeptide(L)'
;MNDRTCIVTRRQAEADELIRFVVGPDSAVVPDIKRNLPGRGCWVTADRLHIEKAAAKNLFARAFKAQVTVPSDLGGMVDGLLSRSALGMLGLARKAGAVVLGAAKVEGAVRDGQALLVLHAAEASEDGVRKISQARRATVHLGGPAILA
;
A
#
# COMPACT_ATOMS: atom_id res chain seq x y z
N MET A 1 -18.05 -4.10 9.00
CA MET A 1 -17.26 -3.00 8.41
C MET A 1 -18.19 -1.82 8.18
N ASN A 2 -17.65 -0.61 8.19
CA ASN A 2 -18.44 0.58 7.89
C ASN A 2 -17.87 1.17 6.61
N ASP A 3 -18.49 0.81 5.49
CA ASP A 3 -18.08 1.15 4.14
C ASP A 3 -17.88 2.66 4.03
N ARG A 4 -16.81 3.05 3.32
CA ARG A 4 -16.48 4.46 3.12
C ARG A 4 -16.65 4.78 1.64
N THR A 5 -17.10 5.99 1.36
CA THR A 5 -17.31 6.44 -0.02
C THR A 5 -16.14 7.29 -0.49
N CYS A 6 -15.54 6.88 -1.61
CA CYS A 6 -14.52 7.69 -2.28
C CYS A 6 -15.13 8.99 -2.83
N ILE A 7 -14.56 10.14 -2.50
CA ILE A 7 -15.08 11.45 -2.95
C ILE A 7 -14.96 11.67 -4.46
N VAL A 8 -14.11 10.88 -5.14
CA VAL A 8 -13.84 10.97 -6.57
C VAL A 8 -14.74 10.04 -7.37
N THR A 9 -14.77 8.74 -7.03
CA THR A 9 -15.52 7.72 -7.77
C THR A 9 -16.96 7.57 -7.30
N ARG A 10 -17.27 8.07 -6.09
CA ARG A 10 -18.54 7.84 -5.39
C ARG A 10 -18.86 6.36 -5.12
N ARG A 11 -17.88 5.47 -5.28
CA ARG A 11 -18.02 4.06 -4.93
C ARG A 11 -17.78 3.86 -3.44
N GLN A 12 -18.54 2.96 -2.85
CA GLN A 12 -18.28 2.43 -1.51
C GLN A 12 -17.15 1.40 -1.61
N ALA A 13 -16.28 1.39 -0.61
CA ALA A 13 -15.17 0.46 -0.51
C ALA A 13 -14.78 0.31 0.96
N GLU A 14 -14.01 -0.74 1.24
CA GLU A 14 -13.46 -0.93 2.57
C GLU A 14 -12.41 0.13 2.87
N ALA A 15 -12.21 0.41 4.17
CA ALA A 15 -11.25 1.43 4.57
C ALA A 15 -9.85 1.13 4.03
N ASP A 16 -9.48 -0.15 3.89
CA ASP A 16 -8.18 -0.63 3.40
C ASP A 16 -7.95 -0.41 1.91
N GLU A 17 -9.01 -0.12 1.15
CA GLU A 17 -8.93 0.23 -0.26
C GLU A 17 -8.86 1.76 -0.49
N LEU A 18 -8.85 2.53 0.60
CA LEU A 18 -8.98 3.98 0.59
C LEU A 18 -7.90 4.63 1.47
N ILE A 19 -7.50 5.83 1.05
CA ILE A 19 -6.67 6.73 1.85
C ILE A 19 -7.56 7.77 2.51
N ARG A 20 -7.44 7.87 3.83
CA ARG A 20 -8.08 8.95 4.60
C ARG A 20 -7.26 10.23 4.47
N PHE A 21 -7.94 11.34 4.29
CA PHE A 21 -7.36 12.67 4.36
C PHE A 21 -8.07 13.47 5.45
N VAL A 22 -7.32 14.34 6.13
CA VAL A 22 -7.81 15.28 7.14
C VAL A 22 -7.32 16.69 6.83
N VAL A 23 -7.81 17.68 7.58
CA VAL A 23 -7.34 19.06 7.51
C VAL A 23 -6.43 19.34 8.70
N GLY A 24 -5.22 19.81 8.43
CA GLY A 24 -4.24 20.22 9.44
C GLY A 24 -4.54 21.59 10.04
N PRO A 25 -3.82 22.00 11.10
CA PRO A 25 -3.99 23.30 11.76
C PRO A 25 -3.78 24.52 10.85
N ASP A 26 -2.96 24.35 9.80
CA ASP A 26 -2.66 25.32 8.76
C ASP A 26 -3.66 25.29 7.58
N SER A 27 -4.80 24.61 7.76
CA SER A 27 -5.79 24.34 6.72
C SER A 27 -5.26 23.48 5.56
N ALA A 28 -4.09 22.84 5.69
CA ALA A 28 -3.56 21.96 4.67
C ALA A 28 -4.27 20.60 4.65
N VAL A 29 -4.45 20.03 3.47
CA VAL A 29 -4.91 18.64 3.32
C VAL A 29 -3.76 17.69 3.62
N VAL A 30 -3.96 16.81 4.60
CA VAL A 30 -2.93 15.88 5.10
C VAL A 30 -3.37 14.43 4.89
N PRO A 31 -2.53 13.57 4.27
CA PRO A 31 -2.79 12.14 4.23
C PRO A 31 -2.69 11.50 5.61
N ASP A 32 -3.73 10.78 6.02
CA ASP A 32 -3.79 10.06 7.29
C ASP A 32 -3.76 8.54 7.05
N ILE A 33 -2.57 8.04 6.72
CA ILE A 33 -2.34 6.61 6.40
C ILE A 33 -2.71 5.70 7.59
N LYS A 34 -2.45 6.15 8.81
CA LYS A 34 -2.72 5.38 10.04
C LYS A 34 -4.15 5.55 10.56
N ARG A 35 -4.94 6.44 9.95
CA ARG A 35 -6.34 6.75 10.31
C ARG A 35 -6.50 7.19 11.77
N ASN A 36 -5.48 7.82 12.34
CA ASN A 36 -5.42 8.16 13.76
C ASN A 36 -5.37 9.67 14.03
N LEU A 37 -5.40 10.49 12.99
CA LEU A 37 -5.45 11.94 13.15
C LEU A 37 -6.87 12.40 13.55
N PRO A 38 -7.00 13.40 14.45
CA PRO A 38 -8.29 13.90 14.87
C PRO A 38 -9.01 14.68 13.75
N GLY A 39 -10.29 14.96 13.96
CA GLY A 39 -11.10 15.82 13.08
C GLY A 39 -11.86 15.09 11.96
N ARG A 40 -12.60 15.88 11.16
CA ARG A 40 -13.35 15.36 10.01
C ARG A 40 -12.39 14.84 8.96
N GLY A 41 -12.56 13.57 8.56
CA GLY A 41 -11.83 12.99 7.44
C GLY A 41 -12.70 12.77 6.21
N CYS A 42 -12.08 12.76 5.03
CA CYS A 42 -12.68 12.27 3.79
C CYS A 42 -11.82 11.15 3.19
N TRP A 43 -12.37 10.42 2.23
CA TRP A 43 -11.74 9.22 1.68
C TRP A 43 -11.57 9.30 0.17
N VAL A 44 -10.42 8.84 -0.33
CA VAL A 44 -10.12 8.71 -1.75
C VAL A 44 -9.61 7.30 -1.97
N THR A 45 -9.95 6.67 -3.10
CA THR A 45 -9.36 5.39 -3.52
C THR A 45 -7.83 5.47 -3.47
N ALA A 46 -7.18 4.40 -3.00
CA ALA A 46 -5.73 4.30 -2.89
C ALA A 46 -5.05 4.19 -4.29
N ASP A 47 -5.21 5.24 -5.08
CA ASP A 47 -4.77 5.34 -6.46
C ASP A 47 -4.33 6.80 -6.73
N ARG A 48 -3.13 6.95 -7.30
CA ARG A 48 -2.48 8.25 -7.53
C ARG A 48 -3.33 9.17 -8.39
N LEU A 49 -3.96 8.65 -9.44
CA LEU A 49 -4.80 9.42 -10.36
C LEU A 49 -6.05 9.94 -9.65
N HIS A 50 -6.64 9.16 -8.74
CA HIS A 50 -7.78 9.61 -7.95
C HIS A 50 -7.39 10.73 -6.97
N ILE A 51 -6.23 10.62 -6.32
CA ILE A 51 -5.73 11.65 -5.40
C ILE A 51 -5.48 12.96 -6.15
N GLU A 52 -4.81 12.91 -7.30
CA GLU A 52 -4.57 14.08 -8.15
C GLU A 52 -5.88 14.69 -8.68
N LYS A 53 -6.83 13.85 -9.10
CA LYS A 53 -8.15 14.31 -9.53
C LYS A 53 -8.92 14.99 -8.40
N ALA A 54 -8.81 14.51 -7.17
CA ALA A 54 -9.42 15.15 -6.00
C ALA A 54 -8.84 16.55 -5.76
N ALA A 55 -7.52 16.71 -5.91
CA ALA A 55 -6.85 18.00 -5.83
C ALA A 55 -7.28 18.94 -6.97
N ALA A 56 -7.14 18.50 -8.22
CA ALA A 56 -7.41 19.31 -9.42
C ALA A 56 -8.86 19.79 -9.53
N LYS A 57 -9.83 18.97 -9.06
CA LYS A 57 -11.26 19.32 -9.09
C LYS A 57 -11.75 20.01 -7.81
N ASN A 58 -10.85 20.39 -6.91
CA ASN A 58 -11.16 21.02 -5.63
C ASN A 58 -12.19 20.22 -4.81
N LEU A 59 -12.07 18.89 -4.80
CA LEU A 59 -13.03 18.01 -4.12
C LEU A 59 -12.80 17.99 -2.61
N PHE A 60 -11.56 18.20 -2.15
CA PHE A 60 -11.23 18.27 -0.73
C PHE A 60 -11.98 19.42 -0.02
N ALA A 61 -11.98 20.63 -0.58
CA ALA A 61 -12.70 21.76 0.02
C ALA A 61 -14.20 21.45 0.17
N ARG A 62 -14.80 20.82 -0.85
CA ARG A 62 -16.22 20.40 -0.82
C ARG A 62 -16.48 19.32 0.23
N ALA A 63 -15.59 18.32 0.33
CA ALA A 63 -15.72 17.22 1.27
C ALA A 63 -15.58 17.69 2.73
N PHE A 64 -14.64 18.61 2.99
CA PHE A 64 -14.44 19.17 4.32
C PHE A 64 -15.47 20.25 4.68
N LYS A 65 -16.10 20.86 3.68
CA LYS A 65 -16.99 22.04 3.81
C LYS A 65 -16.24 23.25 4.36
N ALA A 66 -15.00 23.43 3.92
CA ALA A 66 -14.10 24.49 4.36
C ALA A 66 -13.13 24.84 3.23
N GLN A 67 -12.55 26.04 3.30
CA GLN A 67 -11.40 26.39 2.46
C GLN A 67 -10.19 25.60 2.96
N VAL A 68 -9.46 24.96 2.04
CA VAL A 68 -8.29 24.14 2.37
C VAL A 68 -7.18 24.39 1.36
N THR A 69 -5.95 24.21 1.81
CA THR A 69 -4.76 24.26 0.96
C THR A 69 -4.37 22.84 0.59
N VAL A 70 -4.32 22.53 -0.70
CA VAL A 70 -3.86 21.21 -1.16
C VAL A 70 -2.38 21.31 -1.53
N PRO A 71 -1.48 20.56 -0.88
CA PRO A 71 -0.07 20.52 -1.28
C PRO A 71 0.09 20.15 -2.75
N SER A 72 0.99 20.84 -3.46
CA SER A 72 1.20 20.63 -4.91
C SER A 72 1.64 19.21 -5.25
N ASP A 73 2.42 18.57 -4.36
CA ASP A 73 2.84 17.18 -4.47
C ASP A 73 2.11 16.26 -3.49
N LEU A 74 0.81 16.48 -3.27
CA LEU A 74 0.01 15.66 -2.33
C LEU A 74 0.15 14.15 -2.60
N GLY A 75 0.19 13.73 -3.87
CA GLY A 75 0.32 12.31 -4.14
C GLY A 75 1.76 11.79 -3.94
N GLY A 76 2.81 12.57 -4.19
CA GLY A 76 4.17 12.17 -3.82
C GLY A 76 4.34 12.06 -2.30
N MET A 77 3.64 12.90 -1.53
CA MET A 77 3.53 12.74 -0.08
C MET A 77 2.90 11.40 0.31
N VAL A 78 1.82 10.99 -0.36
CA VAL A 78 1.16 9.70 -0.14
C VAL A 78 2.11 8.55 -0.50
N ASP A 79 2.75 8.60 -1.66
CA ASP A 79 3.70 7.58 -2.12
C ASP A 79 4.85 7.40 -1.12
N GLY A 80 5.42 8.52 -0.64
CA GLY A 80 6.48 8.51 0.36
C GLY A 80 6.04 7.96 1.72
N LEU A 81 4.83 8.29 2.18
CA LEU A 81 4.30 7.78 3.45
C LEU A 81 4.01 6.27 3.38
N LEU A 82 3.40 5.80 2.30
CA LEU A 82 3.15 4.37 2.08
C LEU A 82 4.45 3.58 1.97
N SER A 83 5.41 4.08 1.20
CA SER A 83 6.74 3.45 1.05
C SER A 83 7.45 3.33 2.40
N ARG A 84 7.48 4.41 3.19
CA ARG A 84 8.07 4.39 4.54
C ARG A 84 7.37 3.39 5.46
N SER A 85 6.04 3.32 5.40
CA SER A 85 5.26 2.38 6.21
C SER A 85 5.59 0.92 5.84
N ALA A 86 5.56 0.60 4.54
CA ALA A 86 5.84 -0.74 4.05
C ALA A 86 7.29 -1.19 4.36
N LEU A 87 8.27 -0.31 4.09
CA LEU A 87 9.68 -0.60 4.39
C LEU A 87 9.94 -0.70 5.90
N GLY A 88 9.28 0.12 6.71
CA GLY A 88 9.36 0.03 8.17
C GLY A 88 8.86 -1.32 8.69
N MET A 89 7.71 -1.79 8.19
CA MET A 89 7.18 -3.12 8.51
C MET A 89 8.11 -4.25 8.06
N LEU A 90 8.67 -4.16 6.84
CA LEU A 90 9.62 -5.14 6.34
C LEU A 90 10.89 -5.18 7.19
N GLY A 91 11.38 -4.02 7.65
CA GLY A 91 12.50 -3.92 8.57
C GLY A 91 12.24 -4.59 9.93
N LEU A 92 11.04 -4.41 10.48
CA LEU A 92 10.62 -5.10 11.72
C LEU A 92 10.54 -6.62 11.51
N ALA A 93 9.93 -7.08 10.42
CA ALA A 93 9.85 -8.50 10.08
C ALA A 93 11.25 -9.12 9.92
N ARG A 94 12.19 -8.40 9.28
CA ARG A 94 13.58 -8.83 9.17
C ARG A 94 14.25 -8.95 10.53
N LYS A 95 14.08 -7.96 11.41
CA LYS A 95 14.64 -7.98 12.77
C LYS A 95 14.08 -9.13 13.61
N ALA A 96 12.83 -9.51 13.39
CA ALA A 96 12.18 -10.64 14.02
C ALA A 96 12.58 -12.02 13.44
N GLY A 97 13.45 -12.06 12.42
CA GLY A 97 13.87 -13.31 11.78
C GLY A 97 12.84 -13.88 10.79
N ALA A 98 11.78 -13.14 10.46
CA ALA A 98 10.70 -13.59 9.57
C ALA A 98 10.99 -13.37 8.07
N VAL A 99 12.15 -12.79 7.72
CA VAL A 99 12.54 -12.52 6.33
C VAL A 99 13.72 -13.41 5.94
N VAL A 100 13.54 -14.21 4.89
CA VAL A 100 14.59 -15.04 4.30
C VAL A 100 15.22 -14.32 3.11
N LEU A 101 16.56 -14.31 3.04
CA LEU A 101 17.33 -13.64 1.99
C LEU A 101 18.30 -14.62 1.31
N GLY A 102 18.56 -14.39 0.02
CA GLY A 102 19.45 -15.20 -0.82
C GLY A 102 18.69 -16.27 -1.61
N ALA A 103 18.98 -16.38 -2.91
CA ALA A 103 18.19 -17.17 -3.85
C ALA A 103 17.95 -18.63 -3.41
N ALA A 104 19.00 -19.35 -3.00
CA ALA A 104 18.87 -20.74 -2.56
C ALA A 104 18.00 -20.90 -1.30
N LYS A 105 18.13 -19.99 -0.33
CA LYS A 105 17.33 -20.03 0.91
C LYS A 105 15.88 -19.67 0.64
N VAL A 106 15.64 -18.66 -0.19
CA VAL A 106 14.30 -18.26 -0.62
C VAL A 106 13.62 -19.39 -1.38
N GLU A 107 14.34 -20.06 -2.30
CA GLU A 107 13.81 -21.22 -3.00
C GLU A 107 13.44 -22.36 -2.05
N GLY A 108 14.30 -22.68 -1.08
CA GLY A 108 14.00 -23.67 -0.03
C GLY A 108 12.73 -23.31 0.74
N ALA A 109 12.65 -22.10 1.31
CA ALA A 109 11.48 -21.64 2.06
C ALA A 109 10.18 -21.64 1.23
N VAL A 110 10.28 -21.38 -0.08
CA VAL A 110 9.15 -21.48 -1.01
C VAL A 110 8.73 -22.93 -1.25
N ARG A 111 9.69 -23.83 -1.47
CA ARG A 111 9.41 -25.26 -1.71
C ARG A 111 8.86 -25.96 -0.47
N ASP A 112 9.34 -25.55 0.70
CA ASP A 112 8.88 -26.06 2.00
C ASP A 112 7.52 -25.47 2.42
N GLY A 113 6.95 -24.55 1.63
CA GLY A 113 5.64 -23.94 1.91
C GLY A 113 5.63 -22.97 3.09
N GLN A 114 6.80 -22.46 3.51
CA GLN A 114 6.93 -21.58 4.68
C GLN A 114 6.79 -20.09 4.32
N ALA A 115 6.96 -19.73 3.05
CA ALA A 115 6.87 -18.34 2.60
C ALA A 115 5.42 -17.89 2.44
N LEU A 116 5.04 -16.76 3.05
CA LEU A 116 3.75 -16.09 2.78
C LEU A 116 3.77 -15.37 1.42
N LEU A 117 4.89 -14.71 1.12
CA LEU A 117 5.10 -13.97 -0.11
C LEU A 117 6.58 -13.96 -0.51
N VAL A 118 6.85 -13.69 -1.78
CA VAL A 118 8.18 -13.45 -2.33
C VAL A 118 8.25 -12.02 -2.85
N LEU A 119 9.32 -11.30 -2.52
CA LEU A 119 9.62 -10.00 -3.12
C LEU A 119 10.87 -10.11 -3.99
N HIS A 120 10.81 -9.49 -5.16
CA HIS A 120 11.95 -9.29 -6.03
C HIS A 120 12.34 -7.81 -6.05
N ALA A 121 13.65 -7.55 -6.13
CA ALA A 121 14.12 -6.22 -6.49
C ALA A 121 13.64 -5.89 -7.91
N ALA A 122 13.41 -4.61 -8.22
CA ALA A 122 12.93 -4.19 -9.53
C ALA A 122 13.94 -4.56 -10.65
N GLU A 123 15.21 -4.58 -10.29
CA GLU A 123 16.37 -4.93 -11.12
C GLU A 123 16.75 -6.41 -11.05
N ALA A 124 15.93 -7.27 -10.42
CA ALA A 124 16.23 -8.69 -10.34
C ALA A 124 16.32 -9.31 -11.74
N SER A 125 17.34 -10.14 -11.95
CA SER A 125 17.51 -10.87 -13.22
C SER A 125 16.27 -11.73 -13.53
N GLU A 126 15.84 -11.74 -14.79
CA GLU A 126 14.70 -12.54 -15.25
C GLU A 126 14.85 -14.02 -14.90
N ASP A 127 16.06 -14.59 -15.00
CA ASP A 127 16.32 -15.98 -14.66
C ASP A 127 16.05 -16.29 -13.17
N GLY A 128 16.46 -15.39 -12.28
CA GLY A 128 16.18 -15.49 -10.84
C GLY A 128 14.69 -15.43 -10.53
N VAL A 129 13.98 -14.46 -11.13
CA VAL A 129 12.51 -14.33 -10.98
C VAL A 129 11.81 -15.58 -11.51
N ARG A 130 12.23 -16.10 -12.66
CA ARG A 130 11.69 -17.30 -13.28
C ARG A 130 11.87 -18.53 -12.39
N LYS A 131 13.05 -18.76 -11.84
CA LYS A 131 13.34 -19.90 -10.94
C LYS A 131 12.44 -19.89 -9.70
N ILE A 132 12.34 -18.76 -9.02
CA ILE A 132 11.49 -18.66 -7.82
C ILE A 132 10.00 -18.77 -8.18
N SER A 133 9.58 -18.20 -9.31
CA SER A 133 8.21 -18.34 -9.81
C SER A 133 7.86 -19.80 -10.13
N GLN A 134 8.80 -20.57 -10.71
CA GLN A 134 8.62 -22.00 -10.94
C GLN A 134 8.54 -22.79 -9.63
N ALA A 135 9.39 -22.46 -8.65
CA ALA A 135 9.31 -23.07 -7.32
C ALA A 135 7.94 -22.85 -6.68
N ARG A 136 7.41 -21.61 -6.69
CA ARG A 136 6.06 -21.29 -6.18
C ARG A 136 4.96 -22.13 -6.84
N ARG A 137 4.99 -22.25 -8.18
CA ARG A 137 4.00 -23.05 -8.93
C ARG A 137 4.11 -24.53 -8.61
N ALA A 138 5.34 -25.05 -8.50
CA ALA A 138 5.59 -26.44 -8.13
C ALA A 138 5.08 -26.75 -6.73
N THR A 139 5.30 -25.85 -5.75
CA THR A 139 4.78 -26.00 -4.38
C THR A 139 3.27 -26.20 -4.39
N VAL A 140 2.52 -25.36 -5.11
CA VAL A 140 1.06 -25.50 -5.24
C VAL A 140 0.68 -26.81 -5.93
N HIS A 141 1.36 -27.18 -7.02
CA HIS A 141 1.08 -28.42 -7.74
C HIS A 141 1.27 -29.68 -6.88
N LEU A 142 2.22 -29.63 -5.94
CA LEU A 142 2.50 -30.71 -4.99
C LEU A 142 1.60 -30.65 -3.73
N GLY A 143 0.57 -29.80 -3.72
CA GLY A 143 -0.38 -29.68 -2.61
C GLY A 143 0.03 -28.74 -1.49
N GLY A 144 1.13 -27.99 -1.66
CA GLY A 144 1.54 -26.92 -0.76
C GLY A 144 0.74 -25.62 -0.93
N PRO A 145 0.99 -24.61 -0.09
CA PRO A 145 0.20 -23.38 -0.09
C PRO A 145 0.46 -22.51 -1.32
N ALA A 146 -0.52 -21.68 -1.67
CA ALA A 146 -0.34 -20.58 -2.61
C ALA A 146 0.48 -19.46 -1.95
N ILE A 147 1.63 -19.16 -2.52
CA ILE A 147 2.57 -18.14 -2.04
C ILE A 147 2.39 -16.91 -2.92
N LEU A 148 2.24 -15.71 -2.36
CA LEU A 148 2.11 -14.48 -3.16
C LEU A 148 3.47 -14.07 -3.77
N ALA A 149 3.47 -13.36 -4.90
CA ALA A 149 4.65 -12.72 -5.47
C ALA A 149 4.27 -11.41 -6.14
#